data_AF-A0A7Y9IYM2-F1
#
_entry.id   AF-A0A7Y9IYM2-F1
#
_cell.length_a   1.000
_cell.length_b   1.000
_cell.length_c   1.000
_cell.angle_alpha   90.00
_cell.angle_beta   90.00
_cell.angle_gamma   90.00
#
_symmetry.space_group_name_H-M   'P 1'
#
loop_
_entity.id
_entity.type
_entity.pdbx_description
1 polymer ?
#
loop_
_entity_poly.entity_id
_entity_poly.type
_entity_poly.pdbx_seq_one_letter_code
_entity_poly.pdbx_strand_id
1 'polypeptide(L)'
;MNRRDLIKVLALSALAPLPIATAFAQAWPDKPIKMVLSQPPGSGPDNIARLLSERLYAKWNQAIVIENKPGGQNTVGAQAAARAPADGYTFYFATTAALVTNRFLFKTLPYDPEKDFVPVSFIARSPFGVLVRADSPIRTIDELIAKSKATPGTFSLGNEGPRTFGGMIARLFNSRSNAQANLVPYVSVGVSTQNLMGGHVDAIVADVASTAQLAKQGRLRLLATTADKRLADWPQVPTLAESLPGFDMVGWFAVVAPAGTPQAVVDRVNRDIDALLADPDVAAKIATVGPIAAPGYSPAQTGAFLKAETARWATITKEIDILPE
;
A
#
# COMPACT_ATOMS: atom_id res chain seq x y z
N MET A 1 83.29 6.80 -16.17
CA MET A 1 81.91 6.63 -15.67
C MET A 1 81.47 5.20 -15.96
N ASN A 2 81.38 4.37 -14.93
CA ASN A 2 81.17 2.94 -15.10
C ASN A 2 79.69 2.64 -15.36
N ARG A 3 79.40 1.68 -16.25
CA ARG A 3 78.03 1.19 -16.57
C ARG A 3 77.21 0.79 -15.33
N ARG A 4 77.87 0.52 -14.19
CA ARG A 4 77.24 0.19 -12.91
C ARG A 4 76.61 1.39 -12.20
N ASP A 5 77.04 2.60 -12.51
CA ASP A 5 76.51 3.83 -11.89
C ASP A 5 75.22 4.30 -12.57
N LEU A 6 75.06 4.02 -13.88
CA LEU A 6 73.82 4.29 -14.62
C LEU A 6 72.63 3.41 -14.20
N ILE A 7 72.88 2.18 -13.76
CA ILE A 7 71.82 1.26 -13.29
C ILE A 7 71.30 1.67 -11.92
N LYS A 8 72.14 2.26 -11.07
CA LYS A 8 71.74 2.76 -9.74
C LYS A 8 70.89 4.04 -9.80
N VAL A 9 71.07 4.85 -10.84
CA VAL A 9 70.27 6.08 -11.04
C VAL A 9 68.89 5.78 -11.64
N LEU A 10 68.73 4.71 -12.43
CA LEU A 10 67.42 4.31 -12.95
C LEU A 10 66.53 3.57 -11.94
N ALA A 11 67.09 3.01 -10.86
CA ALA A 11 66.32 2.26 -9.86
C ALA A 11 65.66 3.13 -8.78
N LEU A 12 65.99 4.44 -8.71
CA LEU A 12 65.50 5.34 -7.67
C LEU A 12 64.35 6.27 -8.11
N SER A 13 63.92 6.17 -9.37
CA SER A 13 62.91 7.07 -9.97
C SER A 13 61.49 6.48 -10.05
N ALA A 14 61.25 5.30 -9.47
CA ALA A 14 59.97 4.57 -9.58
C ALA A 14 59.05 4.66 -8.35
N LEU A 15 59.40 5.43 -7.32
CA LEU A 15 58.51 5.74 -6.19
C LEU A 15 57.94 7.17 -6.30
N ALA A 16 57.22 7.44 -7.39
CA ALA A 16 56.26 8.55 -7.37
C ALA A 16 54.99 8.04 -6.67
N PRO A 17 54.54 8.63 -5.55
CA PRO A 17 53.25 8.28 -4.97
C PRO A 17 52.16 8.60 -6.00
N LEU A 18 51.56 7.56 -6.55
CA LEU A 18 50.31 7.68 -7.32
C LEU A 18 49.32 8.44 -6.43
N PRO A 19 48.74 9.56 -6.89
CA PRO A 19 47.67 10.21 -6.15
C PRO A 19 46.56 9.17 -6.02
N ILE A 20 46.33 8.73 -4.78
CA ILE A 20 45.14 7.97 -4.43
C ILE A 20 43.99 8.94 -4.72
N ALA A 21 43.43 8.83 -5.91
CA ALA A 21 42.15 9.46 -6.20
C ALA A 21 41.18 8.84 -5.22
N THR A 22 40.91 9.57 -4.13
CA THR A 22 39.76 9.30 -3.28
C THR A 22 38.57 9.32 -4.22
N ALA A 23 38.09 8.14 -4.59
CA ALA A 23 36.82 8.02 -5.27
C ALA A 23 35.81 8.70 -4.35
N PHE A 24 35.44 9.95 -4.68
CA PHE A 24 34.31 10.60 -4.04
C PHE A 24 33.14 9.67 -4.35
N ALA A 25 32.72 8.87 -3.38
CA ALA A 25 31.46 8.16 -3.45
C ALA A 25 30.43 9.22 -3.82
N GLN A 26 29.88 9.14 -5.03
CA GLN A 26 28.87 10.10 -5.46
C GLN A 26 27.78 10.10 -4.41
N ALA A 27 27.48 11.28 -3.87
CA ALA A 27 26.47 11.41 -2.84
C ALA A 27 25.12 11.06 -3.46
N TRP A 28 24.60 9.88 -3.15
CA TRP A 28 23.25 9.47 -3.55
C TRP A 28 22.23 10.48 -2.98
N PRO A 29 21.17 10.86 -3.70
CA PRO A 29 20.97 10.63 -5.12
C PRO A 29 21.68 11.72 -5.96
N ASP A 30 22.28 11.31 -7.07
CA ASP A 30 22.95 12.19 -8.05
C ASP A 30 22.24 12.23 -9.42
N LYS A 31 21.19 11.43 -9.58
CA LYS A 31 20.30 11.37 -10.75
C LYS A 31 18.85 11.16 -10.28
N PRO A 32 17.86 11.39 -11.16
CA PRO A 32 16.45 11.15 -10.82
C PRO A 32 16.18 9.73 -10.34
N ILE A 33 15.27 9.63 -9.37
CA ILE A 33 14.80 8.37 -8.78
C ILE A 33 13.49 7.98 -9.45
N LYS A 34 13.21 6.68 -9.55
CA LYS A 34 11.95 6.13 -10.05
C LYS A 34 11.14 5.57 -8.89
N MET A 35 9.85 5.87 -8.89
CA MET A 35 8.88 5.25 -7.99
C MET A 35 7.81 4.57 -8.83
N VAL A 36 7.86 3.24 -8.87
CA VAL A 36 6.92 2.41 -9.62
C VAL A 36 5.66 2.22 -8.79
N LEU A 37 4.49 2.39 -9.42
CA LEU A 37 3.18 2.15 -8.83
C LEU A 37 2.41 1.14 -9.67
N SER A 38 1.54 0.37 -9.03
CA SER A 38 0.61 -0.53 -9.72
C SER A 38 -0.77 0.08 -9.98
N GLN A 39 -0.99 1.32 -9.55
CA GLN A 39 -2.26 2.02 -9.69
C GLN A 39 -2.22 3.00 -10.86
N PRO A 40 -3.37 3.29 -11.51
CA PRO A 40 -3.44 4.32 -12.54
C PRO A 40 -3.17 5.72 -11.97
N PRO A 41 -2.76 6.68 -12.82
CA PRO A 41 -2.60 8.08 -12.43
C PRO A 41 -3.89 8.66 -11.81
N GLY A 42 -3.75 9.52 -10.81
CA GLY A 42 -4.85 10.20 -10.10
C GLY A 42 -5.55 9.35 -9.03
N SER A 43 -5.15 8.09 -8.85
CA SER A 43 -5.62 7.25 -7.74
C SER A 43 -5.07 7.70 -6.38
N GLY A 44 -5.69 7.26 -5.28
CA GLY A 44 -5.21 7.57 -3.92
C GLY A 44 -3.71 7.31 -3.70
N PRO A 45 -3.19 6.09 -3.99
CA PRO A 45 -1.76 5.79 -3.92
C PRO A 45 -0.89 6.70 -4.80
N ASP A 46 -1.33 7.02 -6.02
CA ASP A 46 -0.62 7.93 -6.93
C ASP A 46 -0.53 9.35 -6.35
N ASN A 47 -1.63 9.86 -5.80
CA ASN A 47 -1.66 11.18 -5.18
C ASN A 47 -0.73 11.26 -3.95
N ILE A 48 -0.68 10.20 -3.13
CA ILE A 48 0.25 10.13 -1.98
C ILE A 48 1.70 10.06 -2.46
N ALA A 49 1.99 9.21 -3.45
CA ALA A 49 3.34 9.10 -4.01
C ALA A 49 3.82 10.44 -4.59
N ARG A 50 2.96 11.17 -5.28
CA ARG A 50 3.25 12.53 -5.80
C ARG A 50 3.47 13.56 -4.70
N LEU A 51 2.63 13.55 -3.67
CA LEU A 51 2.81 14.41 -2.49
C LEU A 51 4.17 14.17 -1.81
N LEU A 52 4.52 12.90 -1.56
CA LEU A 52 5.81 12.56 -0.97
C LEU A 52 6.96 12.96 -1.91
N SER A 53 6.81 12.74 -3.21
CA SER A 53 7.82 13.09 -4.21
C SER A 53 8.12 14.59 -4.28
N GLU A 54 7.08 15.42 -4.25
CA GLU A 54 7.21 16.88 -4.21
C GLU A 54 8.00 17.33 -2.96
N ARG A 55 7.69 16.76 -1.79
CA ARG A 55 8.36 17.12 -0.54
C ARG A 55 9.80 16.59 -0.46
N LEU A 56 10.06 15.40 -1.01
CA LEU A 56 11.39 14.81 -1.07
C LEU A 56 12.30 15.57 -2.04
N TYR A 57 11.76 16.15 -3.11
CA TYR A 57 12.53 16.99 -4.03
C TYR A 57 13.25 18.12 -3.29
N ALA A 58 12.58 18.79 -2.35
CA ALA A 58 13.18 19.85 -1.54
C ALA A 58 14.35 19.36 -0.64
N LYS A 59 14.37 18.06 -0.28
CA LYS A 59 15.43 17.45 0.54
C LYS A 59 16.58 16.88 -0.30
N TRP A 60 16.26 16.34 -1.47
CA TRP A 60 17.21 15.55 -2.27
C TRP A 60 17.77 16.31 -3.47
N ASN A 61 17.12 17.40 -3.88
CA ASN A 61 17.43 18.14 -5.11
C ASN A 61 17.50 17.22 -6.35
N GLN A 62 16.74 16.11 -6.32
CA GLN A 62 16.62 15.13 -7.39
C GLN A 62 15.14 14.80 -7.56
N ALA A 63 14.70 14.77 -8.81
CA ALA A 63 13.32 14.45 -9.13
C ALA A 63 13.01 12.98 -8.79
N ILE A 64 11.80 12.73 -8.29
CA ILE A 64 11.23 11.39 -8.23
C ILE A 64 10.20 11.28 -9.36
N VAL A 65 10.47 10.40 -10.32
CA VAL A 65 9.61 10.12 -11.45
C VAL A 65 8.66 8.99 -11.08
N ILE A 66 7.37 9.29 -11.05
CA ILE A 66 6.31 8.31 -10.81
C ILE A 66 6.05 7.52 -12.11
N GLU A 67 6.22 6.20 -12.07
CA GLU A 67 5.90 5.28 -13.17
C GLU A 67 4.67 4.42 -12.82
N ASN A 68 3.49 4.82 -13.29
CA ASN A 68 2.26 4.03 -13.14
C ASN A 68 2.23 2.85 -14.13
N LYS A 69 2.19 1.63 -13.61
CA LYS A 69 2.13 0.36 -14.38
C LYS A 69 0.94 -0.50 -13.91
N PRO A 70 -0.31 -0.09 -14.22
CA PRO A 70 -1.50 -0.81 -13.80
C PRO A 70 -1.65 -2.15 -14.53
N GLY A 71 -2.40 -3.07 -13.92
CA GLY A 71 -2.77 -4.35 -14.54
C GLY A 71 -2.49 -5.56 -13.65
N GLY A 72 -3.21 -6.64 -13.92
CA GLY A 72 -3.02 -7.96 -13.30
C GLY A 72 -3.08 -7.95 -11.77
N GLN A 73 -3.99 -7.17 -11.16
CA GLN A 73 -4.06 -6.99 -9.70
C GLN A 73 -2.71 -6.60 -9.08
N ASN A 74 -2.05 -5.61 -9.65
CA ASN A 74 -0.72 -5.11 -9.26
C ASN A 74 0.48 -5.92 -9.71
N THR A 75 0.30 -7.08 -10.35
CA THR A 75 1.42 -7.93 -10.79
C THR A 75 2.33 -7.23 -11.79
N VAL A 76 1.80 -6.42 -12.71
CA VAL A 76 2.61 -5.73 -13.73
C VAL A 76 3.60 -4.76 -13.10
N GLY A 77 3.13 -3.86 -12.23
CA GLY A 77 3.99 -2.90 -11.54
C GLY A 77 4.96 -3.56 -10.56
N ALA A 78 4.49 -4.55 -9.79
CA ALA A 78 5.34 -5.28 -8.85
C ALA A 78 6.47 -6.04 -9.58
N GLN A 79 6.16 -6.77 -10.65
CA GLN A 79 7.16 -7.47 -11.45
C GLN A 79 8.18 -6.51 -12.08
N ALA A 80 7.71 -5.36 -12.59
CA ALA A 80 8.61 -4.36 -13.16
C ALA A 80 9.57 -3.78 -12.11
N ALA A 81 9.10 -3.53 -10.89
CA ALA A 81 9.94 -3.05 -9.81
C ALA A 81 10.90 -4.12 -9.28
N ALA A 82 10.44 -5.37 -9.10
CA ALA A 82 11.27 -6.50 -8.69
C ALA A 82 12.47 -6.74 -9.62
N ARG A 83 12.29 -6.49 -10.92
CA ARG A 83 13.33 -6.65 -11.96
C ARG A 83 14.21 -5.41 -12.16
N ALA A 84 13.96 -4.32 -11.44
CA ALA A 84 14.75 -3.11 -11.57
C ALA A 84 16.16 -3.30 -10.97
N PRO A 85 17.17 -2.54 -11.42
CA PRO A 85 18.49 -2.54 -10.79
C PRO A 85 18.38 -2.19 -9.30
N ALA A 86 19.07 -2.95 -8.46
CA ALA A 86 19.16 -2.71 -7.03
C ALA A 86 20.17 -1.61 -6.67
N ASP A 87 20.22 -0.53 -7.48
CA ASP A 87 21.20 0.56 -7.35
C ASP A 87 20.70 1.72 -6.46
N GLY A 88 19.50 1.59 -5.88
CA GLY A 88 18.89 2.62 -5.04
C GLY A 88 18.17 3.73 -5.80
N TYR A 89 17.97 3.60 -7.12
CA TYR A 89 17.24 4.58 -7.93
C TYR A 89 15.87 4.09 -8.40
N THR A 90 15.44 2.90 -8.00
CA THR A 90 14.07 2.42 -8.24
C THR A 90 13.47 1.90 -6.95
N PHE A 91 12.27 2.40 -6.64
CA PHE A 91 11.46 1.95 -5.51
C PHE A 91 10.07 1.55 -6.00
N TYR A 92 9.39 0.72 -5.21
CA TYR A 92 8.02 0.33 -5.44
C TYR A 92 7.14 0.89 -4.33
N PHE A 93 6.16 1.72 -4.70
CA PHE A 93 5.08 2.11 -3.80
C PHE A 93 4.03 1.00 -3.86
N ALA A 94 4.10 0.14 -2.86
CA ALA A 94 3.39 -1.12 -2.78
C ALA A 94 2.07 -0.99 -2.03
N THR A 95 1.17 -1.92 -2.33
CA THR A 95 -0.09 -2.12 -1.61
C THR A 95 -0.12 -3.51 -0.99
N THR A 96 -1.06 -3.73 -0.08
CA THR A 96 -1.34 -5.04 0.52
C THR A 96 -1.50 -6.15 -0.51
N ALA A 97 -2.13 -5.86 -1.66
CA ALA A 97 -2.34 -6.87 -2.69
C ALA A 97 -1.02 -7.38 -3.28
N ALA A 98 -0.11 -6.48 -3.63
CA ALA A 98 1.15 -6.85 -4.25
C ALA A 98 2.05 -7.65 -3.29
N LEU A 99 2.19 -7.17 -2.05
CA LEU A 99 3.17 -7.75 -1.14
C LEU A 99 2.65 -8.90 -0.28
N VAL A 100 1.33 -9.05 -0.13
CA VAL A 100 0.76 -10.03 0.79
C VAL A 100 -0.30 -10.89 0.14
N THR A 101 -1.41 -10.33 -0.34
CA THR A 101 -2.57 -11.18 -0.65
C THR A 101 -2.44 -11.93 -1.96
N ASN A 102 -1.80 -11.36 -2.99
CA ASN A 102 -1.72 -11.99 -4.31
C ASN A 102 -1.09 -13.38 -4.30
N ARG A 103 -0.14 -13.65 -3.39
CA ARG A 103 0.47 -14.99 -3.29
C ARG A 103 -0.52 -16.10 -2.92
N PHE A 104 -1.68 -15.74 -2.34
CA PHE A 104 -2.76 -16.66 -2.00
C PHE A 104 -3.87 -16.68 -3.07
N LEU A 105 -3.80 -15.77 -4.05
CA LEU A 105 -4.85 -15.56 -5.04
C LEU A 105 -4.46 -16.04 -6.45
N PHE A 106 -3.16 -16.09 -6.74
CA PHE A 106 -2.60 -16.53 -8.02
C PHE A 106 -1.88 -17.87 -7.86
N LYS A 107 -2.12 -18.82 -8.77
CA LYS A 107 -1.35 -20.08 -8.84
C LYS A 107 0.13 -19.86 -9.13
N THR A 108 0.44 -18.82 -9.90
CA THR A 108 1.80 -18.43 -10.23
C THR A 108 1.92 -16.93 -10.17
N LEU A 109 2.77 -16.45 -9.26
CA LEU A 109 3.09 -15.04 -9.13
C LEU A 109 4.43 -14.76 -9.81
N PRO A 110 4.55 -13.73 -10.68
CA PRO A 110 5.76 -13.49 -11.45
C PRO A 110 6.88 -12.77 -10.67
N TYR A 111 6.76 -12.72 -9.34
CA TYR A 111 7.70 -12.17 -8.37
C TYR A 111 7.44 -12.84 -7.01
N ASP A 112 8.44 -12.83 -6.15
CA ASP A 112 8.38 -13.29 -4.76
C ASP A 112 8.47 -12.07 -3.83
N PRO A 113 7.37 -11.67 -3.15
CA PRO A 113 7.36 -10.49 -2.28
C PRO A 113 8.42 -10.48 -1.18
N GLU A 114 8.86 -11.65 -0.72
CA GLU A 114 9.84 -11.77 0.37
C GLU A 114 11.27 -11.79 -0.13
N LYS A 115 11.52 -12.32 -1.34
CA LYS A 115 12.88 -12.48 -1.88
C LYS A 115 13.30 -11.35 -2.80
N ASP A 116 12.36 -10.78 -3.55
CA ASP A 116 12.67 -9.82 -4.60
C ASP A 116 12.69 -8.37 -4.09
N PHE A 117 12.30 -8.14 -2.83
CA PHE A 117 12.22 -6.81 -2.24
C PHE A 117 12.86 -6.71 -0.85
N VAL A 118 13.42 -5.54 -0.56
CA VAL A 118 13.77 -5.10 0.80
C VAL A 118 12.76 -4.05 1.29
N PRO A 119 12.23 -4.18 2.52
CA PRO A 119 11.34 -3.16 3.09
C PRO A 119 12.07 -1.83 3.28
N VAL A 120 11.40 -0.70 3.00
CA VAL A 120 11.98 0.64 3.19
C VAL A 120 11.17 1.43 4.19
N SER A 121 9.87 1.63 3.98
CA SER A 121 9.05 2.44 4.88
C SER A 121 7.58 2.01 4.84
N PHE A 122 6.91 2.10 5.98
CA PHE A 122 5.46 1.95 6.07
C PHE A 122 4.83 3.33 5.92
N ILE A 123 3.87 3.48 4.99
CA ILE A 123 3.38 4.80 4.59
C ILE A 123 2.08 5.15 5.28
N ALA A 124 1.07 4.30 5.13
CA ALA A 124 -0.26 4.59 5.61
C ALA A 124 -1.10 3.32 5.78
N ARG A 125 -2.06 3.40 6.69
CA ARG A 125 -3.20 2.49 6.78
C ARG A 125 -4.33 3.02 5.89
N SER A 126 -5.04 2.16 5.18
CA SER A 126 -6.13 2.49 4.25
C SER A 126 -7.38 1.72 4.63
N PRO A 127 -8.19 2.24 5.57
CA PRO A 127 -9.36 1.54 6.08
C PRO A 127 -10.47 1.44 5.02
N PHE A 128 -11.29 0.39 5.15
CA PHE A 128 -12.51 0.20 4.39
C PHE A 128 -13.73 0.49 5.26
N GLY A 129 -14.87 0.63 4.61
CA GLY A 129 -16.15 0.88 5.22
C GLY A 129 -17.24 0.00 4.65
N VAL A 130 -18.25 -0.28 5.48
CA VAL A 130 -19.55 -0.77 5.02
C VAL A 130 -20.46 0.43 4.87
N LEU A 131 -20.92 0.69 3.65
CA LEU A 131 -21.72 1.87 3.33
C LEU A 131 -23.09 1.49 2.78
N VAL A 132 -24.08 2.34 3.06
CA VAL A 132 -25.40 2.31 2.45
C VAL A 132 -25.72 3.68 1.84
N ARG A 133 -26.78 3.75 1.03
CA ARG A 133 -27.33 5.02 0.56
C ARG A 133 -27.80 5.87 1.75
N ALA A 134 -27.66 7.20 1.70
CA ALA A 134 -27.93 8.06 2.85
C ALA A 134 -29.38 8.00 3.36
N ASP A 135 -30.36 7.80 2.49
CA ASP A 135 -31.79 7.63 2.81
C ASP A 135 -32.17 6.17 3.09
N SER A 136 -31.21 5.23 3.12
CA SER A 136 -31.48 3.84 3.49
C SER A 136 -32.10 3.78 4.88
N PRO A 137 -33.12 2.92 5.10
CA PRO A 137 -33.66 2.67 6.43
C PRO A 137 -32.64 2.00 7.35
N ILE A 138 -31.60 1.37 6.81
CA ILE A 138 -30.50 0.79 7.58
C ILE A 138 -29.58 1.90 8.09
N ARG A 139 -29.43 1.99 9.40
CA ARG A 139 -28.65 2.99 10.13
C ARG A 139 -27.49 2.41 10.91
N THR A 140 -27.51 1.11 11.21
CA THR A 140 -26.45 0.42 11.96
C THR A 140 -25.98 -0.83 11.23
N ILE A 141 -24.80 -1.33 11.62
CA ILE A 141 -24.31 -2.60 11.09
C ILE A 141 -25.18 -3.79 11.54
N ASP A 142 -25.75 -3.73 12.74
CA ASP A 142 -26.61 -4.79 13.27
C ASP A 142 -27.93 -4.88 12.48
N GLU A 143 -28.51 -3.74 12.09
CA GLU A 143 -29.68 -3.68 11.20
C GLU A 143 -29.36 -4.26 9.81
N LEU A 144 -28.17 -3.98 9.29
CA LEU A 144 -27.70 -4.58 8.02
C LEU A 144 -27.60 -6.11 8.16
N ILE A 145 -26.96 -6.60 9.22
CA ILE A 145 -26.80 -8.03 9.49
C ILE A 145 -28.19 -8.68 9.61
N ALA A 146 -29.10 -8.09 10.40
CA ALA A 146 -30.46 -8.59 10.58
C ALA A 146 -31.23 -8.61 9.25
N LYS A 147 -31.16 -7.54 8.45
CA LYS A 147 -31.80 -7.47 7.13
C LYS A 147 -31.26 -8.55 6.19
N SER A 148 -29.94 -8.72 6.15
CA SER A 148 -29.30 -9.73 5.29
C SER A 148 -29.74 -11.16 5.64
N LYS A 149 -29.94 -11.46 6.92
CA LYS A 149 -30.42 -12.76 7.41
C LYS A 149 -31.92 -12.96 7.14
N ALA A 150 -32.72 -11.90 7.22
CA ALA A 150 -34.15 -11.96 6.98
C ALA A 150 -34.50 -12.13 5.49
N THR A 151 -33.61 -11.73 4.59
CA THR A 151 -33.79 -11.88 3.12
C THR A 151 -32.57 -12.52 2.45
N PRO A 152 -32.29 -13.81 2.73
CA PRO A 152 -31.16 -14.53 2.17
C PRO A 152 -31.09 -14.45 0.65
N GLY A 153 -29.90 -14.18 0.10
CA GLY A 153 -29.67 -14.11 -1.35
C GLY A 153 -30.31 -12.91 -2.06
N THR A 154 -31.15 -12.12 -1.38
CA THR A 154 -31.79 -10.92 -1.93
C THR A 154 -31.04 -9.66 -1.52
N PHE A 155 -30.62 -9.57 -0.26
CA PHE A 155 -29.84 -8.42 0.21
C PHE A 155 -28.47 -8.44 -0.46
N SER A 156 -28.12 -7.36 -1.14
CA SER A 156 -26.95 -7.27 -2.00
C SER A 156 -25.84 -6.41 -1.38
N LEU A 157 -24.60 -6.93 -1.42
CA LEU A 157 -23.41 -6.27 -0.89
C LEU A 157 -22.35 -6.13 -2.00
N GLY A 158 -22.27 -4.93 -2.57
CA GLY A 158 -21.36 -4.59 -3.66
C GLY A 158 -19.91 -4.50 -3.20
N ASN A 159 -18.98 -4.94 -4.06
CA ASN A 159 -17.53 -4.88 -3.83
C ASN A 159 -16.79 -4.96 -5.17
N GLU A 160 -15.46 -4.88 -5.18
CA GLU A 160 -14.64 -4.93 -6.42
C GLU A 160 -14.35 -6.36 -6.93
N GLY A 161 -15.01 -7.36 -6.37
CA GLY A 161 -14.92 -8.76 -6.78
C GLY A 161 -14.14 -9.64 -5.81
N PRO A 162 -14.31 -10.97 -5.92
CA PRO A 162 -13.98 -11.93 -4.85
C PRO A 162 -12.49 -12.03 -4.51
N ARG A 163 -11.60 -11.65 -5.43
CA ARG A 163 -10.14 -11.62 -5.24
C ARG A 163 -9.57 -10.22 -5.03
N THR A 164 -10.42 -9.27 -4.67
CA THR A 164 -9.98 -7.95 -4.25
C THR A 164 -10.03 -7.84 -2.74
N PHE A 165 -9.32 -6.87 -2.18
CA PHE A 165 -9.34 -6.62 -0.74
C PHE A 165 -10.77 -6.36 -0.24
N GLY A 166 -11.55 -5.54 -0.96
CA GLY A 166 -12.96 -5.29 -0.65
C GLY A 166 -13.83 -6.55 -0.73
N GLY A 167 -13.63 -7.40 -1.74
CA GLY A 167 -14.35 -8.68 -1.82
C GLY A 167 -13.98 -9.68 -0.73
N MET A 168 -12.70 -9.73 -0.33
CA MET A 168 -12.26 -10.54 0.81
C MET A 168 -12.86 -10.04 2.13
N ILE A 169 -12.93 -8.72 2.33
CA ILE A 169 -13.64 -8.13 3.48
C ILE A 169 -15.12 -8.52 3.46
N ALA A 170 -15.79 -8.41 2.31
CA ALA A 170 -17.22 -8.73 2.21
C ALA A 170 -17.49 -10.22 2.51
N ARG A 171 -16.65 -11.13 2.02
CA ARG A 171 -16.70 -12.57 2.37
C ARG A 171 -16.47 -12.81 3.85
N LEU A 172 -15.45 -12.17 4.43
CA LEU A 172 -15.13 -12.30 5.85
C LEU A 172 -16.24 -11.73 6.72
N PHE A 173 -16.85 -10.63 6.31
CA PHE A 173 -18.01 -10.04 6.96
C PHE A 173 -19.18 -11.03 6.99
N ASN A 174 -19.54 -11.64 5.86
CA ASN A 174 -20.57 -12.68 5.83
C ASN A 174 -20.22 -13.86 6.76
N SER A 175 -18.99 -14.37 6.67
CA SER A 175 -18.51 -15.49 7.49
C SER A 175 -18.63 -15.21 8.99
N ARG A 176 -18.10 -14.07 9.46
CA ARG A 176 -18.01 -13.76 10.90
C ARG A 176 -19.31 -13.24 11.50
N SER A 177 -20.17 -12.58 10.72
CA SER A 177 -21.46 -12.07 11.19
C SER A 177 -22.63 -13.05 10.98
N ASN A 178 -22.39 -14.15 10.24
CA ASN A 178 -23.42 -15.00 9.66
C ASN A 178 -24.41 -14.24 8.76
N ALA A 179 -24.00 -13.10 8.19
CA ALA A 179 -24.80 -12.39 7.20
C ALA A 179 -24.95 -13.22 5.92
N GLN A 180 -26.12 -13.14 5.30
CA GLN A 180 -26.45 -13.89 4.07
C GLN A 180 -26.57 -12.95 2.86
N ALA A 181 -25.71 -11.92 2.83
CA ALA A 181 -25.68 -10.96 1.74
C ALA A 181 -25.13 -11.59 0.45
N ASN A 182 -25.82 -11.36 -0.66
CA ASN A 182 -25.33 -11.70 -1.99
C ASN A 182 -24.19 -10.74 -2.38
N LEU A 183 -23.00 -11.28 -2.61
CA LEU A 183 -21.82 -10.48 -2.94
C LEU A 183 -21.82 -10.12 -4.42
N VAL A 184 -21.99 -8.83 -4.74
CA VAL A 184 -22.09 -8.35 -6.12
C VAL A 184 -20.77 -7.72 -6.57
N PRO A 185 -20.04 -8.33 -7.54
CA PRO A 185 -18.78 -7.78 -8.02
C PRO A 185 -19.00 -6.61 -8.99
N TYR A 186 -18.20 -5.56 -8.84
CA TYR A 186 -18.10 -4.42 -9.76
C TYR A 186 -16.66 -4.21 -10.20
N VAL A 187 -16.47 -3.62 -11.38
CA VAL A 187 -15.13 -3.40 -11.97
C VAL A 187 -14.31 -2.31 -11.25
N SER A 188 -14.95 -1.49 -10.40
CA SER A 188 -14.29 -0.47 -9.58
C SER A 188 -15.19 0.00 -8.43
N VAL A 189 -14.60 0.60 -7.39
CA VAL A 189 -15.34 1.30 -6.33
C VAL A 189 -16.29 2.36 -6.90
N GLY A 190 -15.87 3.12 -7.92
CA GLY A 190 -16.70 4.15 -8.56
C GLY A 190 -18.00 3.57 -9.12
N VAL A 191 -17.94 2.45 -9.83
CA VAL A 191 -19.13 1.78 -10.38
C VAL A 191 -20.01 1.22 -9.25
N SER A 192 -19.42 0.59 -8.22
CA SER A 192 -20.19 0.10 -7.07
C SER A 192 -20.94 1.22 -6.33
N THR A 193 -20.29 2.37 -6.18
CA THR A 193 -20.83 3.55 -5.49
C THR A 193 -21.96 4.19 -6.29
N GLN A 194 -21.83 4.28 -7.61
CA GLN A 194 -22.91 4.73 -8.50
C GLN A 194 -24.13 3.81 -8.40
N ASN A 195 -23.92 2.49 -8.40
CA ASN A 195 -25.00 1.52 -8.25
C ASN A 195 -25.69 1.61 -6.88
N LEU A 196 -24.93 1.84 -5.81
CA LEU A 196 -25.49 2.06 -4.48
C LEU A 196 -26.35 3.32 -4.43
N MET A 197 -25.86 4.43 -4.97
CA MET A 197 -26.63 5.68 -5.04
C MET A 197 -27.90 5.53 -5.90
N GLY A 198 -27.82 4.75 -6.98
CA GLY A 198 -28.96 4.41 -7.84
C GLY A 198 -29.96 3.43 -7.21
N GLY A 199 -29.62 2.77 -6.11
CA GLY A 199 -30.46 1.75 -5.47
C GLY A 199 -30.42 0.39 -6.17
N HIS A 200 -29.40 0.11 -6.98
CA HIS A 200 -29.20 -1.19 -7.64
C HIS A 200 -28.49 -2.21 -6.75
N VAL A 201 -27.92 -1.76 -5.63
CA VAL A 201 -27.32 -2.58 -4.58
C VAL A 201 -27.66 -1.98 -3.21
N ASP A 202 -27.86 -2.82 -2.19
CA ASP A 202 -28.36 -2.37 -0.88
C ASP A 202 -27.26 -1.74 -0.01
N ALA A 203 -26.05 -2.31 -0.08
CA ALA A 203 -24.86 -1.85 0.63
C ALA A 203 -23.60 -2.11 -0.21
N ILE A 204 -22.48 -1.46 0.15
CA ILE A 204 -21.17 -1.77 -0.44
C ILE A 204 -20.10 -1.89 0.64
N VAL A 205 -19.04 -2.64 0.31
CA VAL A 205 -17.73 -2.56 0.97
C VAL A 205 -16.78 -1.83 0.04
N ALA A 206 -16.24 -0.71 0.50
CA ALA A 206 -15.31 0.12 -0.27
C ALA A 206 -14.28 0.79 0.65
N ASP A 207 -13.14 1.22 0.10
CA ASP A 207 -12.19 2.02 0.85
C ASP A 207 -12.83 3.36 1.24
N VAL A 208 -12.54 3.80 2.48
CA VAL A 208 -13.09 5.06 3.00
C VAL A 208 -12.60 6.24 2.16
N ALA A 209 -11.37 6.17 1.66
CA ALA A 209 -10.77 7.14 0.76
C ALA A 209 -11.65 7.51 -0.44
N SER A 210 -12.12 6.51 -1.19
CA SER A 210 -12.92 6.71 -2.40
C SER A 210 -14.36 7.17 -2.11
N THR A 211 -14.85 7.00 -0.88
CA THR A 211 -16.26 7.24 -0.53
C THR A 211 -16.46 8.38 0.48
N ALA A 212 -15.42 8.83 1.16
CA ALA A 212 -15.48 9.82 2.24
C ALA A 212 -16.13 11.13 1.80
N GLN A 213 -15.82 11.63 0.61
CA GLN A 213 -16.40 12.89 0.14
C GLN A 213 -17.92 12.78 -0.07
N LEU A 214 -18.39 11.67 -0.65
CA LEU A 214 -19.81 11.40 -0.84
C LEU A 214 -20.52 11.18 0.51
N ALA A 215 -19.85 10.53 1.47
CA ALA A 215 -20.37 10.38 2.82
C ALA A 215 -20.47 11.73 3.55
N LYS A 216 -19.44 12.57 3.47
CA LYS A 216 -19.44 13.94 4.05
C LYS A 216 -20.51 14.85 3.42
N GLN A 217 -20.80 14.66 2.13
CA GLN A 217 -21.88 15.34 1.42
C GLN A 217 -23.28 14.78 1.73
N GLY A 218 -23.40 13.77 2.60
CA GLY A 218 -24.67 13.14 2.93
C GLY A 218 -25.30 12.35 1.80
N ARG A 219 -24.51 11.89 0.82
CA ARG A 219 -24.97 11.02 -0.28
C ARG A 219 -24.92 9.54 0.09
N LEU A 220 -23.99 9.18 0.97
CA LEU A 220 -23.80 7.85 1.54
C LEU A 220 -23.80 7.92 3.06
N ARG A 221 -24.12 6.80 3.72
CA ARG A 221 -23.93 6.60 5.16
C ARG A 221 -22.88 5.50 5.37
N LEU A 222 -21.80 5.85 6.06
CA LEU A 222 -20.80 4.89 6.53
C LEU A 222 -21.33 4.26 7.83
N LEU A 223 -21.65 2.96 7.81
CA LEU A 223 -22.23 2.23 8.95
C LEU A 223 -21.16 1.77 9.94
N ALA A 224 -20.04 1.27 9.42
CA ALA A 224 -18.92 0.81 10.22
C ALA A 224 -17.63 0.83 9.40
N THR A 225 -16.49 1.02 10.06
CA THR A 225 -15.16 0.90 9.45
C THR A 225 -14.51 -0.44 9.75
N THR A 226 -13.62 -0.90 8.88
CA THR A 226 -12.92 -2.19 9.04
C THR A 226 -11.67 -2.12 9.91
N ALA A 227 -11.29 -0.93 10.39
CA ALA A 227 -10.17 -0.76 11.31
C ALA A 227 -10.49 -1.26 12.71
N ASP A 228 -9.46 -1.67 13.45
CA ASP A 228 -9.55 -2.07 14.86
C ASP A 228 -9.97 -0.92 15.79
N LYS A 229 -9.76 0.33 15.37
CA LYS A 229 -10.10 1.55 16.11
C LYS A 229 -10.89 2.51 15.23
N ARG A 230 -11.76 3.30 15.86
CA ARG A 230 -12.51 4.35 15.17
C ARG A 230 -11.55 5.36 14.54
N LEU A 231 -11.93 5.87 13.37
CA LEU A 231 -11.14 6.87 12.66
C LEU A 231 -11.30 8.22 13.34
N ALA A 232 -10.21 8.98 13.48
CA ALA A 232 -10.24 10.30 14.10
C ALA A 232 -11.20 11.28 13.39
N ASP A 233 -11.31 11.17 12.06
CA ASP A 233 -12.22 11.96 11.23
C ASP A 233 -13.70 11.49 11.30
N TRP A 234 -13.94 10.32 11.88
CA TRP A 234 -15.27 9.70 11.99
C TRP A 234 -15.49 9.09 13.39
N PRO A 235 -15.35 9.86 14.49
CA PRO A 235 -15.39 9.33 15.85
C PRO A 235 -16.75 8.74 16.24
N GLN A 236 -17.82 9.15 15.55
CA GLN A 236 -19.18 8.64 15.72
C GLN A 236 -19.46 7.35 14.95
N VAL A 237 -18.62 6.98 13.99
CA VAL A 237 -18.79 5.76 13.20
C VAL A 237 -18.10 4.60 13.94
N PRO A 238 -18.83 3.53 14.31
CA PRO A 238 -18.23 2.39 15.00
C PRO A 238 -17.29 1.60 14.07
N THR A 239 -16.43 0.79 14.68
CA THR A 239 -15.71 -0.23 13.92
C THR A 239 -16.54 -1.50 13.77
N LEU A 240 -16.22 -2.33 12.77
CA LEU A 240 -16.72 -3.70 12.72
C LEU A 240 -16.25 -4.51 13.92
N ALA A 241 -15.07 -4.22 14.48
CA ALA A 241 -14.55 -4.90 15.67
C ALA A 241 -15.44 -4.75 16.91
N GLU A 242 -16.20 -3.65 17.00
CA GLU A 242 -17.15 -3.42 18.10
C GLU A 242 -18.35 -4.39 18.06
N SER A 243 -18.84 -4.77 16.86
CA SER A 243 -19.90 -5.77 16.69
C SER A 243 -19.38 -7.18 16.44
N LEU A 244 -18.17 -7.31 15.89
CA LEU A 244 -17.54 -8.55 15.45
C LEU A 244 -16.09 -8.59 16.00
N PRO A 245 -15.89 -9.05 17.25
CA PRO A 245 -14.56 -9.06 17.87
C PRO A 245 -13.50 -9.72 16.98
N GLY A 246 -12.33 -9.08 16.85
CA GLY A 246 -11.23 -9.55 15.99
C GLY A 246 -11.34 -9.15 14.51
N PHE A 247 -12.32 -8.31 14.14
CA PHE A 247 -12.42 -7.76 12.79
C PHE A 247 -11.48 -6.56 12.59
N ASP A 248 -10.28 -6.81 12.06
CA ASP A 248 -9.34 -5.77 11.60
C ASP A 248 -8.89 -6.09 10.17
N MET A 249 -9.46 -5.36 9.22
CA MET A 249 -9.23 -5.57 7.79
C MET A 249 -8.92 -4.24 7.11
N VAL A 250 -7.70 -3.78 7.30
CA VAL A 250 -7.24 -2.50 6.79
C VAL A 250 -6.20 -2.74 5.70
N GLY A 251 -6.41 -2.14 4.53
CA GLY A 251 -5.38 -2.08 3.51
C GLY A 251 -4.24 -1.19 3.99
N TRP A 252 -3.11 -1.20 3.32
CA TRP A 252 -1.98 -0.37 3.68
C TRP A 252 -1.06 -0.14 2.50
N PHE A 253 -0.21 0.87 2.64
CA PHE A 253 0.82 1.23 1.68
C PHE A 253 2.20 1.17 2.32
N ALA A 254 3.17 0.69 1.56
CA ALA A 254 4.56 0.64 1.97
C ALA A 254 5.45 0.98 0.77
N VAL A 255 6.65 1.50 1.05
CA VAL A 255 7.71 1.60 0.05
C VAL A 255 8.68 0.43 0.27
N VAL A 256 9.01 -0.25 -0.82
CA VAL A 256 10.04 -1.29 -0.87
C VAL A 256 11.01 -1.01 -2.01
N ALA A 257 12.19 -1.61 -1.98
CA ALA A 257 13.19 -1.50 -3.04
C ALA A 257 13.59 -2.90 -3.55
N PRO A 258 14.18 -3.04 -4.75
CA PRO A 258 14.68 -4.32 -5.23
C PRO A 258 15.67 -4.96 -4.24
N ALA A 259 15.63 -6.27 -4.11
CA ALA A 259 16.58 -7.01 -3.28
C ALA A 259 18.03 -6.72 -3.69
N GLY A 260 18.88 -6.46 -2.69
CA GLY A 260 20.28 -6.04 -2.90
C GLY A 260 20.50 -4.53 -2.90
N THR A 261 19.45 -3.72 -2.76
CA THR A 261 19.59 -2.25 -2.66
C THR A 261 20.48 -1.89 -1.45
N PRO A 262 21.48 -0.99 -1.60
CA PRO A 262 22.39 -0.63 -0.51
C PRO A 262 21.65 -0.15 0.75
N GLN A 263 22.01 -0.71 1.91
CA GLN A 263 21.35 -0.41 3.19
C GLN A 263 21.37 1.09 3.51
N ALA A 264 22.48 1.79 3.22
CA ALA A 264 22.58 3.23 3.44
C ALA A 264 21.54 4.05 2.64
N VAL A 265 21.14 3.58 1.45
CA VAL A 265 20.06 4.19 0.66
C VAL A 265 18.71 3.88 1.30
N VAL A 266 18.47 2.63 1.69
CA VAL A 266 17.23 2.22 2.38
C VAL A 266 17.02 3.04 3.66
N ASP A 267 18.05 3.18 4.49
CA ASP A 267 17.99 3.92 5.76
C ASP A 267 17.74 5.41 5.53
N ARG A 268 18.38 6.01 4.52
CA ARG A 268 18.15 7.42 4.17
C ARG A 268 16.74 7.65 3.68
N VAL A 269 16.24 6.82 2.77
CA VAL A 269 14.88 6.93 2.23
C VAL A 269 13.85 6.75 3.34
N ASN A 270 14.05 5.75 4.21
CA ASN A 270 13.20 5.54 5.36
C ASN A 270 13.13 6.79 6.23
N ARG A 271 14.28 7.28 6.70
CA ARG A 271 14.36 8.47 7.57
C ARG A 271 13.64 9.67 6.95
N ASP A 272 13.87 9.93 5.67
CA ASP A 272 13.34 11.12 5.01
C ASP A 272 11.83 10.99 4.75
N ILE A 273 11.33 9.80 4.41
CA ILE A 273 9.88 9.52 4.30
C ILE A 273 9.20 9.59 5.67
N ASP A 274 9.79 8.96 6.69
CA ASP A 274 9.22 8.89 8.04
C ASP A 274 9.03 10.29 8.64
N ALA A 275 10.03 11.17 8.45
CA ALA A 275 9.94 12.56 8.84
C ALA A 275 8.82 13.33 8.11
N LEU A 276 8.54 12.99 6.85
CA LEU A 276 7.40 13.59 6.13
C LEU A 276 6.07 13.06 6.63
N LEU A 277 5.96 11.77 6.97
CA LEU A 277 4.72 11.20 7.50
C LEU A 277 4.39 11.74 8.90
N ALA A 278 5.41 12.17 9.65
CA ALA A 278 5.26 12.83 10.94
C ALA A 278 4.90 14.33 10.84
N ASP A 279 5.03 14.94 9.65
CA ASP A 279 4.64 16.32 9.40
C ASP A 279 3.10 16.44 9.39
N PRO A 280 2.49 17.29 10.26
CA PRO A 280 1.04 17.41 10.35
C PRO A 280 0.36 17.83 9.04
N ASP A 281 1.00 18.67 8.22
CA ASP A 281 0.42 19.11 6.95
C ASP A 281 0.43 17.99 5.92
N VAL A 282 1.49 17.17 5.90
CA VAL A 282 1.54 15.97 5.04
C VAL A 282 0.52 14.95 5.50
N ALA A 283 0.46 14.66 6.81
CA ALA A 283 -0.52 13.74 7.39
C ALA A 283 -1.96 14.19 7.09
N ALA A 284 -2.28 15.47 7.24
CA ALA A 284 -3.58 16.03 6.91
C ALA A 284 -3.90 15.89 5.41
N LYS A 285 -2.95 16.18 4.52
CA LYS A 285 -3.13 15.98 3.07
C LYS A 285 -3.37 14.51 2.72
N ILE A 286 -2.64 13.58 3.33
CA ILE A 286 -2.88 12.13 3.16
C ILE A 286 -4.30 11.76 3.63
N ALA A 287 -4.74 12.30 4.78
CA ALA A 287 -6.08 12.08 5.30
C ALA A 287 -7.19 12.63 4.38
N THR A 288 -6.94 13.73 3.64
CA THR A 288 -7.93 14.25 2.67
C THR A 288 -8.24 13.27 1.54
N VAL A 289 -7.27 12.44 1.16
CA VAL A 289 -7.48 11.35 0.18
C VAL A 289 -7.83 10.03 0.86
N GLY A 290 -7.90 9.98 2.19
CA GLY A 290 -8.52 8.94 3.03
C GLY A 290 -7.62 8.02 3.87
N PRO A 291 -6.42 7.64 3.43
CA PRO A 291 -5.48 6.88 4.25
C PRO A 291 -5.03 7.65 5.50
N ILE A 292 -4.54 6.91 6.48
CA ILE A 292 -4.02 7.42 7.75
C ILE A 292 -2.51 7.25 7.70
N ALA A 293 -1.77 8.36 7.64
CA ALA A 293 -0.32 8.35 7.68
C ALA A 293 0.19 7.59 8.92
N ALA A 294 1.25 6.79 8.76
CA ALA A 294 1.75 5.91 9.80
C ALA A 294 3.27 6.07 9.99
N PRO A 295 3.73 7.19 10.59
CA PRO A 295 5.14 7.40 10.90
C PRO A 295 5.62 6.48 12.03
N GLY A 296 6.93 6.40 12.22
CA GLY A 296 7.62 5.67 13.28
C GLY A 296 8.00 4.24 12.93
N TYR A 297 7.98 3.86 11.65
CA TYR A 297 8.35 2.52 11.19
C TYR A 297 9.74 2.52 10.56
N SER A 298 10.70 1.88 11.23
CA SER A 298 11.99 1.51 10.62
C SER A 298 11.82 0.49 9.49
N PRO A 299 12.84 0.28 8.62
CA PRO A 299 12.81 -0.78 7.62
C PRO A 299 12.56 -2.16 8.24
N ALA A 300 13.18 -2.44 9.40
CA ALA A 300 13.01 -3.69 10.13
C ALA A 300 11.58 -3.88 10.66
N GLN A 301 10.98 -2.83 11.23
CA GLN A 301 9.58 -2.87 11.68
C GLN A 301 8.61 -3.02 10.51
N THR A 302 8.88 -2.37 9.38
CA THR A 302 8.12 -2.56 8.14
C THR A 302 8.20 -4.02 7.68
N GLY A 303 9.39 -4.61 7.67
CA GLY A 303 9.57 -6.03 7.34
C GLY A 303 8.87 -6.99 8.29
N ALA A 304 8.91 -6.71 9.61
CA ALA A 304 8.19 -7.50 10.60
C ALA A 304 6.67 -7.42 10.40
N PHE A 305 6.16 -6.23 10.09
CA PHE A 305 4.75 -6.03 9.74
C PHE A 305 4.34 -6.84 8.50
N LEU A 306 5.13 -6.82 7.43
CA LEU A 306 4.84 -7.59 6.21
C LEU A 306 4.77 -9.11 6.46
N LYS A 307 5.68 -9.63 7.31
CA LYS A 307 5.68 -11.04 7.72
C LYS A 307 4.44 -11.39 8.54
N ALA A 308 4.08 -10.54 9.51
CA ALA A 308 2.89 -10.74 10.32
C ALA A 308 1.60 -10.70 9.47
N GLU A 309 1.51 -9.74 8.54
CA GLU A 309 0.38 -9.67 7.59
C GLU A 309 0.31 -10.90 6.70
N THR A 310 1.44 -11.39 6.19
CA THR A 310 1.47 -12.64 5.41
C THR A 310 0.88 -13.82 6.19
N ALA A 311 1.31 -14.01 7.43
CA ALA A 311 0.80 -15.09 8.27
C ALA A 311 -0.69 -14.91 8.58
N ARG A 312 -1.12 -13.68 8.87
CA ARG A 312 -2.53 -13.36 9.13
C ARG A 312 -3.41 -13.65 7.92
N TRP A 313 -2.99 -13.23 6.73
CA TRP A 313 -3.73 -13.45 5.50
C TRP A 313 -3.78 -14.92 5.08
N ALA A 314 -2.75 -15.72 5.38
CA ALA A 314 -2.80 -17.16 5.16
C ALA A 314 -3.92 -17.86 5.96
N THR A 315 -4.23 -17.35 7.16
CA THR A 315 -5.36 -17.83 7.97
C THR A 315 -6.69 -17.33 7.41
N ILE A 316 -6.77 -16.04 7.07
CA ILE A 316 -8.01 -15.43 6.55
C ILE A 316 -8.43 -16.07 5.24
N THR A 317 -7.53 -16.27 4.27
CA THR A 317 -7.91 -16.85 2.97
C THR A 317 -8.47 -18.26 3.09
N LYS A 318 -8.01 -19.05 4.07
CA LYS A 318 -8.60 -20.34 4.42
C LYS A 318 -9.98 -20.19 5.07
N GLU A 319 -10.15 -19.22 5.97
CA GLU A 319 -11.43 -18.94 6.64
C GLU A 319 -12.54 -18.61 5.65
N ILE A 320 -12.22 -17.90 4.56
CA ILE A 320 -13.19 -17.47 3.53
C ILE A 320 -13.16 -18.31 2.25
N ASP A 321 -12.50 -19.49 2.31
CA ASP A 321 -12.40 -20.49 1.25
C ASP A 321 -12.04 -19.90 -0.12
N ILE A 322 -11.01 -19.02 -0.14
CA ILE A 322 -10.49 -18.46 -1.38
C ILE A 322 -9.37 -19.35 -1.89
N LEU A 323 -9.60 -19.89 -3.09
CA LEU A 323 -8.61 -20.69 -3.81
C LEU A 323 -7.84 -19.84 -4.85
N PRO A 324 -6.54 -20.11 -5.03
CA PRO A 324 -5.74 -19.50 -6.09
C PRO A 324 -6.27 -19.88 -7.48
N GLU A 325 -6.22 -18.94 -8.43
CA GLU A 325 -6.50 -19.19 -9.85
C GLU A 325 -5.27 -19.05 -10.76
#